data_AF-A0AAU5LUC6-F1
#
_entry.id   AF-A0AAU5LUC6-F1
#
_cell.length_a   1.000
_cell.length_b   1.000
_cell.length_c   1.000
_cell.angle_alpha   90.00
_cell.angle_beta   90.00
_cell.angle_gamma   90.00
#
_symmetry.space_group_name_H-M   'P 1'
#
loop_
_entity.id
_entity.type
_entity.pdbx_description
1 polymer ?
#
loop_
_entity_poly.entity_id
_entity_poly.type
_entity_poly.pdbx_seq_one_letter_code
_entity_poly.pdbx_strand_id
1 'polypeptide(L)'
;MNARWRLPLAGGIVGLTWAAGFRGWMVELIGADSTFSWMTITLILLPGALIGVLLGLAAQAQEAGVVPHRALVWAPMLFASALLDPRILRWLVRTGEGSGSLMVVATALCTGYVVTHWRLTWRTSLCALVAASGTLVLGLMGTMTMPLSTPRGAWVCLYAMSFMVVLGLASALPHRRLPRPGRAAIVAIGATCGLAWACALRSFMVAVAGDESTVTWINTFVWILLMGALAGGLLGWAEHLRRSGRPRRGLVAAPLLFAGLVAWALTAVGDSTFALDTAHGIWVTTLFYGLMVTLALGTSIPLRPESVVTTPVEQNAAG
;
A
#
# COMPACT_ATOMS: atom_id res chain seq x y z
N MET A 1 20.59 -9.87 11.38
CA MET A 1 19.14 -10.19 11.47
C MET A 1 18.90 -11.50 10.76
N ASN A 2 18.31 -12.50 11.41
CA ASN A 2 18.08 -13.81 10.80
C ASN A 2 17.30 -13.65 9.50
N ALA A 3 17.74 -14.30 8.41
CA ALA A 3 17.08 -14.26 7.11
C ALA A 3 15.57 -14.54 7.22
N ARG A 4 15.19 -15.33 8.24
CA ARG A 4 13.81 -15.68 8.57
C ARG A 4 12.89 -14.50 8.88
N TRP A 5 13.38 -13.36 9.39
CA TRP A 5 12.50 -12.26 9.80
C TRP A 5 12.49 -11.08 8.83
N ARG A 6 13.29 -11.13 7.75
CA ARG A 6 13.44 -10.01 6.81
C ARG A 6 12.12 -9.63 6.13
N LEU A 7 11.41 -10.60 5.56
CA LEU A 7 10.17 -10.35 4.82
C LEU A 7 8.97 -10.03 5.73
N PRO A 8 8.76 -10.70 6.87
CA PRO A 8 7.71 -10.31 7.82
C PRO A 8 7.90 -8.88 8.35
N LEU A 9 9.14 -8.48 8.68
CA LEU A 9 9.43 -7.13 9.15
C LEU A 9 9.24 -6.08 8.05
N ALA A 10 9.75 -6.34 6.84
CA ALA A 10 9.50 -5.46 5.70
C ALA A 10 8.00 -5.33 5.40
N GLY A 11 7.26 -6.46 5.44
CA GLY A 11 5.82 -6.50 5.30
C GLY A 11 5.12 -5.65 6.37
N GLY A 12 5.51 -5.78 7.63
CA GLY A 12 4.98 -4.98 8.73
C GLY A 12 5.18 -3.48 8.54
N ILE A 13 6.36 -3.05 8.10
CA ILE A 13 6.65 -1.64 7.80
C ILE A 13 5.81 -1.14 6.62
N VAL A 14 5.70 -1.92 5.55
CA VAL A 14 4.88 -1.56 4.38
C VAL A 14 3.40 -1.51 4.75
N GLY A 15 2.91 -2.45 5.56
CA GLY A 15 1.54 -2.47 6.06
C GLY A 15 1.23 -1.29 6.99
N LEU A 16 2.17 -0.91 7.86
CA LEU A 16 2.06 0.28 8.70
C LEU A 16 2.02 1.56 7.86
N THR A 17 2.92 1.67 6.86
CA THR A 17 2.94 2.78 5.89
C THR A 17 1.62 2.86 5.14
N TRP A 18 1.09 1.73 4.69
CA TRP A 18 -0.19 1.66 3.99
C TRP A 18 -1.33 2.14 4.90
N ALA A 19 -1.40 1.69 6.16
CA ALA A 19 -2.44 2.12 7.08
C ALA A 19 -2.34 3.60 7.45
N ALA A 20 -1.11 4.13 7.62
CA ALA A 20 -0.88 5.55 7.87
C ALA A 20 -1.30 6.40 6.66
N GLY A 21 -0.97 5.97 5.44
CA GLY A 21 -1.42 6.62 4.21
C GLY A 21 -2.94 6.55 4.06
N PHE A 22 -3.55 5.38 4.26
CA PHE A 22 -5.00 5.25 4.19
C PHE A 22 -5.73 6.12 5.23
N ARG A 23 -5.15 6.30 6.42
CA ARG A 23 -5.64 7.28 7.40
C ARG A 23 -5.54 8.71 6.87
N GLY A 24 -4.46 9.06 6.18
CA GLY A 24 -4.30 10.35 5.50
C GLY A 24 -5.37 10.59 4.44
N TRP A 25 -5.72 9.57 3.66
CA TRP A 25 -6.87 9.65 2.74
C TRP A 25 -8.18 9.98 3.49
N MET A 26 -8.43 9.35 4.65
CA MET A 26 -9.60 9.70 5.46
C MET A 26 -9.57 11.14 6.00
N VAL A 27 -8.39 11.70 6.30
CA VAL A 27 -8.26 13.12 6.67
C VAL A 27 -8.70 13.99 5.51
N GLU A 28 -8.24 13.70 4.30
CA GLU A 28 -8.62 14.48 3.12
C GLU A 28 -10.10 14.35 2.78
N LEU A 29 -10.68 13.18 3.05
CA LEU A 29 -12.10 12.90 2.82
C LEU A 29 -13.01 13.69 3.77
N ILE A 30 -12.63 13.78 5.05
CA ILE A 30 -13.45 14.40 6.10
C ILE A 30 -13.11 15.90 6.28
N GLY A 31 -11.87 16.29 5.98
CA GLY A 31 -11.38 17.66 6.19
C GLY A 31 -11.11 17.96 7.67
N ALA A 32 -11.48 19.16 8.10
CA ALA A 32 -11.18 19.67 9.45
C ALA A 32 -11.83 18.85 10.59
N ASP A 33 -12.94 18.15 10.31
CA ASP A 33 -13.64 17.33 11.30
C ASP A 33 -12.92 15.99 11.59
N SER A 34 -11.84 15.70 10.87
CA SER A 34 -11.04 14.49 11.04
C SER A 34 -10.22 14.54 12.33
N THR A 35 -10.65 13.84 13.37
CA THR A 35 -9.95 13.80 14.66
C THR A 35 -8.89 12.69 14.75
N PHE A 36 -7.81 12.95 15.49
CA PHE A 36 -6.79 11.97 15.83
C PHE A 36 -6.90 11.58 17.30
N SER A 37 -7.02 10.28 17.57
CA SER A 37 -7.02 9.76 18.93
C SER A 37 -6.10 8.55 19.03
N TRP A 38 -5.80 8.12 20.25
CA TRP A 38 -5.05 6.88 20.48
C TRP A 38 -5.74 5.65 19.87
N MET A 39 -7.08 5.69 19.71
CA MET A 39 -7.83 4.64 19.01
C MET A 39 -7.47 4.55 17.53
N THR A 40 -7.03 5.64 16.88
CA THR A 40 -6.51 5.60 15.51
C THR A 40 -5.28 4.70 15.41
N ILE A 41 -4.38 4.78 16.39
CA ILE A 41 -3.17 3.96 16.42
C ILE A 41 -3.57 2.48 16.61
N THR A 42 -4.44 2.19 17.58
CA THR A 42 -4.83 0.83 17.92
C THR A 42 -5.73 0.16 16.88
N LEU A 43 -6.67 0.88 16.27
CA LEU A 43 -7.69 0.30 15.39
C LEU A 43 -7.35 0.40 13.90
N ILE A 44 -6.36 1.21 13.52
CA ILE A 44 -5.97 1.40 12.11
C ILE A 44 -4.51 1.00 11.89
N LEU A 45 -3.57 1.65 12.60
CA LEU A 45 -2.14 1.43 12.35
C LEU A 45 -1.66 0.05 12.77
N LEU A 46 -2.04 -0.41 13.96
CA LEU A 46 -1.65 -1.72 14.48
C LEU A 46 -2.19 -2.87 13.60
N PRO A 47 -3.49 -2.93 13.23
CA PRO A 47 -3.99 -3.90 12.26
C PRO A 47 -3.25 -3.84 10.93
N GLY A 48 -2.95 -2.64 10.41
CA GLY A 48 -2.16 -2.48 9.19
C GLY A 48 -0.78 -3.12 9.27
N ALA A 49 -0.05 -2.88 10.36
CA ALA A 49 1.25 -3.49 10.61
C ALA A 49 1.14 -5.02 10.72
N LEU A 50 0.16 -5.53 11.47
CA LEU A 50 -0.05 -6.97 11.64
C LEU A 50 -0.41 -7.65 10.31
N ILE A 51 -1.30 -7.06 9.51
CA ILE A 51 -1.62 -7.51 8.15
C ILE A 51 -0.34 -7.59 7.33
N GLY A 52 0.47 -6.53 7.36
CA GLY A 52 1.76 -6.48 6.70
C GLY A 52 2.70 -7.64 7.09
N VAL A 53 2.81 -7.93 8.38
CA VAL A 53 3.61 -9.06 8.89
C VAL A 53 3.07 -10.40 8.37
N LEU A 54 1.75 -10.61 8.43
CA LEU A 54 1.10 -11.83 7.96
C LEU A 54 1.29 -12.05 6.45
N LEU A 55 1.18 -10.99 5.66
CA LEU A 55 1.44 -11.03 4.22
C LEU A 55 2.94 -11.22 3.92
N GLY A 56 3.83 -10.66 4.72
CA GLY A 56 5.28 -10.90 4.65
C GLY A 56 5.65 -12.36 4.97
N LEU A 57 4.96 -12.99 5.91
CA LEU A 57 5.08 -14.43 6.19
C LEU A 57 4.58 -15.27 5.01
N ALA A 58 3.50 -14.87 4.35
CA ALA A 58 3.03 -15.54 3.14
C ALA A 58 4.05 -15.44 2.00
N ALA A 59 4.60 -14.24 1.75
CA ALA A 59 5.64 -14.02 0.76
C ALA A 59 6.91 -14.84 1.05
N GLN A 60 7.29 -14.94 2.33
CA GLN A 60 8.41 -15.77 2.74
C GLN A 60 8.18 -17.25 2.50
N ALA A 61 6.99 -17.77 2.83
CA ALA A 61 6.65 -19.16 2.55
C ALA A 61 6.74 -19.43 1.04
N GLN A 62 6.24 -18.51 0.20
CA GLN A 62 6.35 -18.62 -1.25
C GLN A 62 7.81 -18.63 -1.73
N GLU A 63 8.68 -17.75 -1.21
CA GLU A 63 10.12 -17.75 -1.56
C GLU A 63 10.81 -19.05 -1.15
N ALA A 64 10.40 -19.65 -0.03
CA ALA A 64 10.92 -20.94 0.42
C ALA A 64 10.34 -22.15 -0.35
N GLY A 65 9.44 -21.93 -1.32
CA GLY A 65 8.71 -23.01 -1.99
C GLY A 65 7.73 -23.76 -1.08
N VAL A 66 7.48 -23.23 0.12
CA VAL A 66 6.56 -23.80 1.11
C VAL A 66 5.16 -23.25 0.86
N VAL A 67 4.19 -24.11 1.03
CA VAL A 67 2.80 -23.74 0.91
C VAL A 67 2.39 -22.86 2.11
N PRO A 68 1.95 -21.61 1.91
CA PRO A 68 1.52 -20.75 3.01
C PRO A 68 0.28 -21.33 3.71
N HIS A 69 0.17 -21.03 5.01
CA HIS A 69 -0.97 -21.43 5.82
C HIS A 69 -2.25 -20.75 5.32
N ARG A 70 -3.35 -21.51 5.12
CA ARG A 70 -4.59 -21.00 4.51
C ARG A 70 -5.22 -19.85 5.30
N ALA A 71 -5.02 -19.79 6.62
CA ALA A 71 -5.55 -18.71 7.43
C ALA A 71 -4.95 -17.33 7.09
N LEU A 72 -3.77 -17.28 6.45
CA LEU A 72 -3.16 -16.00 6.05
C LEU A 72 -3.99 -15.27 4.98
N VAL A 73 -4.86 -15.96 4.23
CA VAL A 73 -5.82 -15.34 3.30
C VAL A 73 -6.74 -14.37 4.03
N TRP A 74 -7.08 -14.66 5.30
CA TRP A 74 -7.97 -13.84 6.11
C TRP A 74 -7.25 -12.67 6.79
N ALA A 75 -5.96 -12.43 6.54
CA ALA A 75 -5.23 -11.33 7.17
C ALA A 75 -5.98 -9.98 7.08
N PRO A 76 -6.56 -9.57 5.93
CA PRO A 76 -7.29 -8.29 5.84
C PRO A 76 -8.45 -8.14 6.85
N MET A 77 -9.04 -9.23 7.35
CA MET A 77 -10.10 -9.18 8.37
C MET A 77 -9.68 -8.46 9.65
N LEU A 78 -8.38 -8.31 9.91
CA LEU A 78 -7.91 -7.50 11.03
C LEU A 78 -8.37 -6.03 10.94
N PHE A 79 -8.66 -5.48 9.75
CA PHE A 79 -9.26 -4.15 9.63
C PHE A 79 -10.70 -4.07 10.12
N ALA A 80 -11.41 -5.21 10.23
CA ALA A 80 -12.72 -5.25 10.88
C ALA A 80 -12.64 -5.02 12.40
N SER A 81 -11.43 -5.00 13.00
CA SER A 81 -11.23 -4.64 14.40
C SER A 81 -11.73 -3.23 14.74
N ALA A 82 -11.88 -2.33 13.77
CA ALA A 82 -12.55 -1.04 13.98
C ALA A 82 -13.97 -1.18 14.56
N LEU A 83 -14.66 -2.29 14.29
CA LEU A 83 -15.98 -2.59 14.83
C LEU A 83 -15.97 -3.03 16.30
N LEU A 84 -14.78 -3.22 16.90
CA LEU A 84 -14.65 -3.42 18.34
C LEU A 84 -14.95 -2.13 19.12
N ASP A 85 -14.94 -0.95 18.47
CA ASP A 85 -15.45 0.27 19.08
C ASP A 85 -17.00 0.23 19.10
N PRO A 86 -17.63 0.21 20.29
CA PRO A 86 -19.08 0.15 20.42
C PRO A 86 -19.79 1.41 19.87
N ARG A 87 -19.09 2.53 19.69
CA ARG A 87 -19.63 3.71 18.99
C ARG A 87 -19.75 3.40 17.51
N ILE A 88 -18.66 2.97 16.87
CA ILE A 88 -18.63 2.64 15.43
C ILE A 88 -19.64 1.54 15.11
N LEU A 89 -19.74 0.51 15.95
CA LEU A 89 -20.73 -0.56 15.75
C LEU A 89 -22.18 -0.04 15.85
N ARG A 90 -22.47 0.87 16.79
CA ARG A 90 -23.81 1.47 16.90
C ARG A 90 -24.14 2.35 15.70
N TRP A 91 -23.18 3.12 15.21
CA TRP A 91 -23.33 3.92 13.99
C TRP A 91 -23.55 3.04 12.76
N LEU A 92 -22.83 1.93 12.66
CA LEU A 92 -23.00 0.95 11.58
C LEU A 92 -24.43 0.40 11.56
N VAL A 93 -24.98 0.06 12.73
CA VAL A 93 -26.35 -0.48 12.83
C VAL A 93 -27.41 0.57 12.54
N ARG A 94 -27.21 1.83 12.97
CA ARG A 94 -28.25 2.87 12.87
C ARG A 94 -28.25 3.61 11.54
N THR A 95 -27.06 3.96 11.03
CA THR A 95 -26.91 4.83 9.86
C THR A 95 -26.10 4.16 8.74
N GLY A 96 -25.52 2.99 8.99
CA GLY A 96 -24.59 2.34 8.05
C GLY A 96 -23.17 2.93 8.10
N GLU A 97 -22.92 3.92 8.95
CA GLU A 97 -21.61 4.53 9.15
C GLU A 97 -20.60 3.55 9.76
N GLY A 98 -19.39 3.49 9.20
CA GLY A 98 -18.37 2.50 9.59
C GLY A 98 -18.35 1.24 8.70
N SER A 99 -19.31 1.10 7.78
CA SER A 99 -19.33 0.04 6.76
C SER A 99 -18.12 0.09 5.83
N GLY A 100 -17.45 1.24 5.72
CA GLY A 100 -16.19 1.40 5.00
C GLY A 100 -15.11 0.40 5.41
N SER A 101 -15.01 0.05 6.70
CA SER A 101 -14.05 -0.97 7.16
C SER A 101 -14.34 -2.35 6.56
N LEU A 102 -15.60 -2.78 6.56
CA LEU A 102 -16.04 -4.04 5.96
C LEU A 102 -15.87 -4.02 4.43
N MET A 103 -16.15 -2.89 3.79
CA MET A 103 -15.95 -2.70 2.35
C MET A 103 -14.47 -2.83 1.96
N VAL A 104 -13.56 -2.26 2.74
CA VAL A 104 -12.10 -2.42 2.54
C VAL A 104 -11.71 -3.89 2.61
N VAL A 105 -12.18 -4.62 3.63
CA VAL A 105 -11.90 -6.06 3.82
C VAL A 105 -12.44 -6.89 2.66
N ALA A 106 -13.73 -6.71 2.31
CA ALA A 106 -14.36 -7.44 1.23
C ALA A 106 -13.66 -7.19 -0.12
N THR A 107 -13.35 -5.92 -0.40
CA THR A 107 -12.62 -5.52 -1.62
C THR A 107 -11.25 -6.18 -1.69
N ALA A 108 -10.49 -6.18 -0.59
CA ALA A 108 -9.16 -6.77 -0.52
C ALA A 108 -9.18 -8.29 -0.76
N LEU A 109 -10.07 -9.00 -0.07
CA LEU A 109 -10.23 -10.46 -0.20
C LEU A 109 -10.68 -10.86 -1.61
N CYS A 110 -11.68 -10.16 -2.16
CA CYS A 110 -12.18 -10.43 -3.50
C CYS A 110 -11.13 -10.11 -4.57
N THR A 111 -10.37 -9.02 -4.42
CA THR A 111 -9.28 -8.69 -5.36
C THR A 111 -8.18 -9.76 -5.33
N GLY A 112 -7.73 -10.18 -4.15
CA GLY A 112 -6.74 -11.25 -4.00
C GLY A 112 -7.21 -12.58 -4.63
N TYR A 113 -8.48 -12.91 -4.46
CA TYR A 113 -9.09 -14.08 -5.11
C TYR A 113 -9.11 -13.96 -6.64
N VAL A 114 -9.54 -12.81 -7.19
CA VAL A 114 -9.64 -12.58 -8.64
C VAL A 114 -8.27 -12.63 -9.31
N VAL A 115 -7.26 -11.97 -8.72
CA VAL A 115 -5.89 -11.94 -9.25
C VAL A 115 -5.28 -13.34 -9.34
N THR A 116 -5.66 -14.23 -8.43
CA THR A 116 -5.11 -15.60 -8.36
C THR A 116 -5.88 -16.61 -9.21
N HIS A 117 -7.12 -16.30 -9.58
CA HIS A 117 -8.00 -17.18 -10.36
C HIS A 117 -8.33 -16.55 -11.71
N TRP A 118 -7.47 -16.76 -12.70
CA TRP A 118 -7.66 -16.20 -14.03
C TRP A 118 -8.83 -16.84 -14.82
N ARG A 119 -9.34 -17.99 -14.39
CA ARG A 119 -10.49 -18.64 -15.04
C ARG A 119 -11.78 -17.89 -14.72
N LEU A 120 -12.48 -17.47 -15.77
CA LEU A 120 -13.78 -16.82 -15.67
C LEU A 120 -14.85 -17.85 -15.24
N THR A 121 -14.97 -18.03 -13.94
CA THR A 121 -16.05 -18.79 -13.30
C THR A 121 -17.04 -17.81 -12.68
N TRP A 122 -18.27 -18.25 -12.41
CA TRP A 122 -19.27 -17.39 -11.77
C TRP A 122 -18.77 -16.77 -10.44
N ARG A 123 -18.00 -17.55 -9.66
CA ARG A 123 -17.38 -17.10 -8.40
C ARG A 123 -16.36 -16.00 -8.64
N THR A 124 -15.49 -16.18 -9.64
CA THR A 124 -14.51 -15.16 -10.05
C THR A 124 -15.22 -13.89 -10.51
N SER A 125 -16.31 -14.01 -11.29
CA SER A 125 -17.10 -12.87 -11.74
C SER A 125 -17.77 -12.13 -10.58
N LEU A 126 -18.34 -12.85 -9.61
CA LEU A 126 -18.92 -12.24 -8.41
C LEU A 126 -17.86 -11.52 -7.58
N CYS A 127 -16.72 -12.14 -7.33
CA CYS A 127 -15.61 -11.49 -6.63
C CYS A 127 -15.07 -10.28 -7.42
N ALA A 128 -14.98 -10.38 -8.75
CA ALA A 128 -14.55 -9.25 -9.58
C ALA A 128 -15.54 -8.08 -9.49
N LEU A 129 -16.84 -8.37 -9.47
CA LEU A 129 -17.87 -7.35 -9.26
C LEU A 129 -17.72 -6.67 -7.90
N VAL A 130 -17.54 -7.43 -6.82
CA VAL A 130 -17.34 -6.87 -5.46
C VAL A 130 -16.04 -6.08 -5.35
N ALA A 131 -14.95 -6.58 -5.93
CA ALA A 131 -13.66 -5.90 -5.94
C ALA A 131 -13.72 -4.57 -6.72
N ALA A 132 -14.31 -4.60 -7.91
CA ALA A 132 -14.48 -3.42 -8.75
C ALA A 132 -15.42 -2.41 -8.07
N SER A 133 -16.58 -2.84 -7.60
CA SER A 133 -17.56 -1.95 -6.95
C SER A 133 -17.00 -1.34 -5.67
N GLY A 134 -16.39 -2.13 -4.80
CA GLY A 134 -15.81 -1.62 -3.55
C GLY A 134 -14.67 -0.63 -3.79
N THR A 135 -13.79 -0.90 -4.78
CA THR A 135 -12.74 0.05 -5.19
C THR A 135 -13.33 1.34 -5.74
N LEU A 136 -14.38 1.23 -6.57
CA LEU A 136 -15.00 2.37 -7.24
C LEU A 136 -15.80 3.22 -6.24
N VAL A 137 -16.54 2.60 -5.32
CA VAL A 137 -17.26 3.29 -4.23
C VAL A 137 -16.27 4.00 -3.32
N LEU A 138 -15.26 3.31 -2.77
CA LEU A 138 -14.24 3.94 -1.91
C LEU A 138 -13.48 5.06 -2.63
N GLY A 139 -13.15 4.85 -3.90
CA GLY A 139 -12.55 5.88 -4.74
C GLY A 139 -13.45 7.10 -4.88
N LEU A 140 -14.67 6.92 -5.37
CA LEU A 140 -15.60 8.01 -5.63
C LEU A 140 -16.14 8.70 -4.38
N MET A 141 -15.95 8.15 -3.17
CA MET A 141 -16.19 8.90 -1.94
C MET A 141 -15.37 10.20 -1.91
N GLY A 142 -14.21 10.26 -2.57
CA GLY A 142 -13.44 11.51 -2.71
C GLY A 142 -14.24 12.66 -3.33
N THR A 143 -15.28 12.37 -4.13
CA THR A 143 -16.17 13.39 -4.70
C THR A 143 -17.04 14.11 -3.67
N MET A 144 -17.18 13.55 -2.47
CA MET A 144 -17.86 14.20 -1.34
C MET A 144 -17.06 15.40 -0.81
N THR A 145 -15.75 15.44 -1.04
CA THR A 145 -14.90 16.59 -0.66
C THR A 145 -15.04 17.73 -1.67
N MET A 146 -14.92 17.40 -2.96
CA MET A 146 -15.01 18.34 -4.08
C MET A 146 -15.29 17.56 -5.38
N PRO A 147 -15.86 18.23 -6.42
CA PRO A 147 -16.13 17.60 -7.71
C PRO A 147 -14.88 17.01 -8.39
N LEU A 148 -15.05 15.97 -9.20
CA LEU A 148 -13.96 15.34 -9.99
C LEU A 148 -13.30 16.30 -11.00
N SER A 149 -13.99 17.37 -11.39
CA SER A 149 -13.44 18.42 -12.26
C SER A 149 -12.42 19.32 -11.53
N THR A 150 -12.27 19.16 -10.21
CA THR A 150 -11.28 19.88 -9.42
C THR A 150 -10.03 19.00 -9.18
N PRO A 151 -8.84 19.61 -9.06
CA PRO A 151 -7.62 18.86 -8.73
C PRO A 151 -7.73 18.06 -7.43
N ARG A 152 -8.35 18.65 -6.39
CA ARG A 152 -8.48 18.00 -5.07
C ARG A 152 -9.41 16.80 -5.12
N GLY A 153 -10.62 16.95 -5.69
CA GLY A 153 -11.57 15.84 -5.81
C GLY A 153 -10.99 14.67 -6.60
N ALA A 154 -10.34 14.96 -7.73
CA ALA A 154 -9.69 13.91 -8.54
C ALA A 154 -8.54 13.21 -7.80
N TRP A 155 -7.70 13.96 -7.06
CA TRP A 155 -6.58 13.38 -6.30
C TRP A 155 -7.06 12.49 -5.16
N VAL A 156 -8.04 12.93 -4.37
CA VAL A 156 -8.60 12.15 -3.25
C VAL A 156 -9.22 10.84 -3.75
N CYS A 157 -9.89 10.88 -4.90
CA CYS A 157 -10.41 9.67 -5.54
C CYS A 157 -9.30 8.70 -5.96
N LEU A 158 -8.26 9.22 -6.62
CA LEU A 158 -7.12 8.41 -7.08
C LEU A 158 -6.33 7.83 -5.90
N TYR A 159 -6.25 8.57 -4.79
CA TYR A 159 -5.61 8.14 -3.55
C TYR A 159 -6.30 6.91 -2.98
N ALA A 160 -7.62 6.92 -2.81
CA ALA A 160 -8.35 5.73 -2.35
C ALA A 160 -8.19 4.55 -3.32
N MET A 161 -8.41 4.77 -4.62
CA MET A 161 -8.36 3.69 -5.62
C MET A 161 -6.99 3.01 -5.65
N SER A 162 -5.91 3.79 -5.63
CA SER A 162 -4.54 3.24 -5.64
C SER A 162 -4.25 2.40 -4.38
N PHE A 163 -4.67 2.85 -3.19
CA PHE A 163 -4.50 2.08 -1.95
C PHE A 163 -5.29 0.77 -1.95
N MET A 164 -6.52 0.81 -2.46
CA MET A 164 -7.37 -0.39 -2.55
C MET A 164 -6.80 -1.41 -3.53
N VAL A 165 -6.28 -0.96 -4.68
CA VAL A 165 -5.60 -1.85 -5.64
C VAL A 165 -4.33 -2.44 -5.01
N VAL A 166 -3.50 -1.65 -4.33
CA VAL A 166 -2.29 -2.14 -3.66
C VAL A 166 -2.63 -3.18 -2.58
N LEU A 167 -3.62 -2.92 -1.73
CA LEU A 167 -4.05 -3.86 -0.70
C LEU A 167 -4.61 -5.16 -1.32
N GLY A 168 -5.40 -5.03 -2.38
CA GLY A 168 -5.95 -6.18 -3.10
C GLY A 168 -4.87 -7.05 -3.76
N LEU A 169 -3.87 -6.42 -4.39
CA LEU A 169 -2.70 -7.12 -4.93
C LEU A 169 -1.88 -7.81 -3.84
N ALA A 170 -1.66 -7.14 -2.69
CA ALA A 170 -0.95 -7.73 -1.57
C ALA A 170 -1.72 -8.91 -0.95
N SER A 171 -3.05 -8.83 -0.93
CA SER A 171 -3.94 -9.91 -0.47
C SER A 171 -3.91 -11.15 -1.37
N ALA A 172 -3.28 -11.06 -2.55
CA ALA A 172 -3.04 -12.21 -3.42
C ALA A 172 -1.88 -13.11 -2.93
N LEU A 173 -0.98 -12.60 -2.05
CA LEU A 173 0.22 -13.32 -1.58
C LEU A 173 -0.06 -14.63 -0.83
N PRO A 174 -1.10 -14.76 0.00
CA PRO A 174 -1.38 -16.03 0.67
C PRO A 174 -1.87 -17.16 -0.25
N HIS A 175 -2.21 -16.86 -1.51
CA HIS A 175 -2.74 -17.85 -2.44
C HIS A 175 -1.62 -18.65 -3.12
N ARG A 176 -1.85 -19.96 -3.32
CA ARG A 176 -0.84 -20.96 -3.72
C ARG A 176 -0.31 -20.83 -5.17
N ARG A 177 -0.87 -19.95 -6.00
CA ARG A 177 -0.60 -19.90 -7.46
C ARG A 177 -0.76 -18.50 -8.01
N LEU A 178 0.30 -17.70 -7.96
CA LEU A 178 0.37 -16.52 -8.83
C LEU A 178 0.94 -16.98 -10.17
N PRO A 179 0.19 -16.86 -11.28
CA PRO A 179 0.79 -16.94 -12.60
C PRO A 179 2.00 -16.02 -12.63
N ARG A 180 3.12 -16.44 -13.24
CA ARG A 180 4.27 -15.55 -13.38
C ARG A 180 3.79 -14.29 -14.12
N PRO A 181 3.75 -13.12 -13.46
CA PRO A 181 3.23 -11.93 -14.10
C PRO A 181 4.14 -11.58 -15.28
N GLY A 182 3.53 -11.30 -16.42
CA GLY A 182 4.26 -10.79 -17.58
C GLY A 182 4.91 -9.44 -17.27
N ARG A 183 5.82 -8.99 -18.13
CA ARG A 183 6.52 -7.70 -17.99
C ARG A 183 5.57 -6.55 -17.69
N ALA A 184 4.51 -6.41 -18.49
CA ALA A 184 3.54 -5.33 -18.36
C ALA A 184 2.84 -5.35 -16.99
N ALA A 185 2.48 -6.52 -16.47
CA ALA A 185 1.84 -6.65 -15.17
C ALA A 185 2.78 -6.23 -14.02
N ILE A 186 4.05 -6.64 -14.04
CA ILE A 186 5.01 -6.22 -13.00
C ILE A 186 5.25 -4.70 -13.05
N VAL A 187 5.38 -4.12 -14.25
CA VAL A 187 5.51 -2.67 -14.42
C VAL A 187 4.26 -1.93 -13.93
N ALA A 188 3.07 -2.44 -14.25
CA ALA A 188 1.81 -1.85 -13.79
C ALA A 188 1.68 -1.91 -12.26
N ILE A 189 1.99 -3.06 -11.64
CA ILE A 189 2.02 -3.19 -10.17
C ILE A 189 2.99 -2.18 -9.56
N GLY A 190 4.21 -2.07 -10.12
CA GLY A 190 5.19 -1.08 -9.69
C GLY A 190 4.65 0.34 -9.79
N ALA A 191 4.04 0.71 -10.92
CA ALA A 191 3.45 2.03 -11.13
C ALA A 191 2.30 2.32 -10.15
N THR A 192 1.42 1.34 -9.87
CA THR A 192 0.36 1.48 -8.88
C THR A 192 0.92 1.68 -7.47
N CYS A 193 1.94 0.92 -7.07
CA CYS A 193 2.63 1.12 -5.79
C CYS A 193 3.27 2.50 -5.69
N GLY A 194 3.93 2.96 -6.76
CA GLY A 194 4.54 4.30 -6.80
C GLY A 194 3.52 5.43 -6.78
N LEU A 195 2.37 5.25 -7.43
CA LEU A 195 1.24 6.18 -7.38
C LEU A 195 0.65 6.26 -5.96
N ALA A 196 0.40 5.12 -5.31
CA ALA A 196 -0.07 5.08 -3.93
C ALA A 196 0.92 5.79 -2.99
N TRP A 197 2.21 5.50 -3.13
CA TRP A 197 3.25 6.18 -2.36
C TRP A 197 3.22 7.71 -2.56
N ALA A 198 3.08 8.18 -3.81
CA ALA A 198 3.03 9.61 -4.12
C ALA A 198 1.74 10.28 -3.61
N CYS A 199 0.59 9.60 -3.64
CA CYS A 199 -0.64 10.09 -3.02
C CYS A 199 -0.47 10.27 -1.50
N ALA A 200 0.17 9.31 -0.83
CA ALA A 200 0.47 9.39 0.58
C ALA A 200 1.47 10.48 0.93
N LEU A 201 2.50 10.67 0.10
CA LEU A 201 3.42 11.79 0.23
C LEU A 201 2.69 13.13 0.08
N ARG A 202 1.78 13.26 -0.88
CA ARG A 202 0.99 14.50 -1.05
C ARG A 202 0.14 14.79 0.19
N SER A 203 -0.45 13.77 0.80
CA SER A 203 -1.24 13.90 2.03
C SER A 203 -0.36 14.28 3.22
N PHE A 204 0.84 13.71 3.32
CA PHE A 204 1.85 14.15 4.29
C PHE A 204 2.19 15.65 4.11
N MET A 205 2.37 16.11 2.86
CA MET A 205 2.62 17.53 2.59
C MET A 205 1.44 18.43 3.00
N VAL A 206 0.18 17.97 2.89
CA VAL A 206 -0.97 18.70 3.43
C VAL A 206 -0.90 18.77 4.95
N ALA A 207 -0.62 17.64 5.61
CA ALA A 207 -0.54 17.60 7.07
C ALA A 207 0.54 18.52 7.64
N VAL A 208 1.68 18.66 6.94
CA VAL A 208 2.79 19.53 7.37
C VAL A 208 2.55 20.99 7.02
N ALA A 209 2.10 21.29 5.79
CA ALA A 209 1.94 22.69 5.35
C ALA A 209 0.60 23.32 5.78
N GLY A 210 -0.35 22.53 6.29
CA GLY A 210 -1.67 23.00 6.68
C GLY A 210 -2.43 23.67 5.53
N ASP A 211 -3.00 24.83 5.80
CA ASP A 211 -3.83 25.59 4.86
C ASP A 211 -3.04 26.16 3.67
N GLU A 212 -1.71 26.28 3.77
CA GLU A 212 -0.85 26.73 2.67
C GLU A 212 -0.72 25.66 1.57
N SER A 213 -1.11 24.41 1.85
CA SER A 213 -0.98 23.29 0.93
C SER A 213 -2.00 23.34 -0.21
N THR A 214 -1.64 23.97 -1.34
CA THR A 214 -2.52 24.03 -2.51
C THR A 214 -2.45 22.76 -3.38
N VAL A 215 -3.60 22.26 -3.84
CA VAL A 215 -3.69 21.15 -4.80
C VAL A 215 -4.00 21.73 -6.19
N THR A 216 -2.99 21.75 -7.07
CA THR A 216 -3.16 22.18 -8.47
C THR A 216 -2.92 21.01 -9.43
N TRP A 217 -3.46 21.11 -10.64
CA TRP A 217 -3.30 20.09 -11.68
C TRP A 217 -1.82 19.78 -11.96
N ILE A 218 -1.02 20.81 -12.23
CA ILE A 218 0.38 20.64 -12.60
C ILE A 218 1.20 20.14 -11.41
N ASN A 219 1.11 20.79 -10.25
CA ASN A 219 1.96 20.45 -9.10
C ASN A 219 1.63 19.07 -8.52
N THR A 220 0.35 18.70 -8.47
CA THR A 220 -0.04 17.42 -7.89
C THR A 220 0.07 16.30 -8.92
N PHE A 221 -0.59 16.41 -10.07
CA PHE A 221 -0.69 15.27 -10.98
C PHE A 221 0.58 15.05 -11.80
N VAL A 222 1.22 16.11 -12.28
CA VAL A 222 2.41 15.98 -13.12
C VAL A 222 3.66 15.81 -12.27
N TRP A 223 3.89 16.71 -11.32
CA TRP A 223 5.15 16.70 -10.56
C TRP A 223 5.21 15.64 -9.48
N ILE A 224 4.09 15.30 -8.83
CA ILE A 224 4.09 14.35 -7.72
C ILE A 224 3.58 12.97 -8.18
N LEU A 225 2.33 12.87 -8.65
CA LEU A 225 1.69 11.59 -8.91
C LEU A 225 2.28 10.85 -10.12
N LEU A 226 2.48 11.55 -11.25
CA LEU A 226 3.08 10.96 -12.44
C LEU A 226 4.52 10.53 -12.17
N MET A 227 5.33 11.36 -11.50
CA MET A 227 6.69 10.96 -11.12
C MET A 227 6.70 9.73 -10.20
N GLY A 228 5.71 9.62 -9.31
CA GLY A 228 5.52 8.46 -8.44
C GLY A 228 5.24 7.20 -9.23
N ALA A 229 4.26 7.28 -10.14
CA ALA A 229 3.91 6.19 -11.03
C ALA A 229 5.09 5.78 -11.95
N LEU A 230 5.84 6.74 -12.49
CA LEU A 230 7.01 6.47 -13.32
C LEU A 230 8.14 5.81 -12.51
N ALA A 231 8.49 6.35 -11.35
CA ALA A 231 9.50 5.75 -10.48
C ALA A 231 9.12 4.32 -10.07
N GLY A 232 7.86 4.13 -9.65
CA GLY A 232 7.32 2.81 -9.34
C GLY A 232 7.34 1.85 -10.53
N GLY A 233 6.96 2.32 -11.72
CA GLY A 233 6.98 1.54 -12.96
C GLY A 233 8.40 1.12 -13.36
N LEU A 234 9.38 2.01 -13.18
CA LEU A 234 10.81 1.70 -13.40
C LEU A 234 11.32 0.66 -12.39
N LEU A 235 10.92 0.73 -11.12
CA LEU A 235 11.25 -0.29 -10.12
C LEU A 235 10.57 -1.64 -10.45
N GLY A 236 9.32 -1.61 -10.92
CA GLY A 236 8.63 -2.80 -11.43
C GLY A 236 9.33 -3.40 -12.65
N TRP A 237 9.82 -2.56 -13.57
CA TRP A 237 10.66 -3.02 -14.67
C TRP A 237 11.94 -3.66 -14.12
N ALA A 238 12.63 -3.01 -13.19
CA ALA A 238 13.85 -3.55 -12.59
C ALA A 238 13.63 -4.94 -11.97
N GLU A 239 12.51 -5.14 -11.28
CA GLU A 239 12.11 -6.45 -10.76
C GLU A 239 11.89 -7.48 -11.87
N HIS A 240 11.22 -7.10 -12.96
CA HIS A 240 11.06 -7.99 -14.12
C HIS A 240 12.40 -8.40 -14.73
N LEU A 241 13.33 -7.45 -14.89
CA LEU A 241 14.67 -7.71 -15.42
C LEU A 241 15.48 -8.62 -14.50
N ARG A 242 15.39 -8.41 -13.18
CA ARG A 242 16.00 -9.27 -12.17
C ARG A 242 15.46 -10.71 -12.26
N ARG A 243 14.14 -10.87 -12.38
CA ARG A 243 13.50 -12.20 -12.56
C ARG A 243 13.86 -12.87 -13.89
N SER A 244 14.31 -12.09 -14.87
CA SER A 244 14.70 -12.58 -16.20
C SER A 244 16.21 -12.80 -16.35
N GLY A 245 16.99 -12.70 -15.27
CA GLY A 245 18.45 -12.89 -15.28
C GLY A 245 19.23 -11.75 -15.94
N ARG A 246 18.67 -10.54 -16.01
CA ARG A 246 19.28 -9.36 -16.67
C ARG A 246 19.25 -8.11 -15.78
N PRO A 247 19.77 -8.16 -14.54
CA PRO A 247 19.66 -7.06 -13.59
C PRO A 247 20.33 -5.78 -14.12
N ARG A 248 19.62 -4.65 -14.04
CA ARG A 248 20.15 -3.33 -14.39
C ARG A 248 20.25 -2.46 -13.14
N ARG A 249 21.46 -2.38 -12.57
CA ARG A 249 21.73 -1.61 -11.33
C ARG A 249 21.44 -0.12 -11.48
N GLY A 250 21.50 0.44 -12.69
CA GLY A 250 21.18 1.86 -12.93
C GLY A 250 19.74 2.25 -12.54
N LEU A 251 18.80 1.30 -12.50
CA LEU A 251 17.41 1.57 -12.11
C LEU A 251 17.25 1.87 -10.61
N VAL A 252 18.29 1.67 -9.79
CA VAL A 252 18.30 2.09 -8.37
C VAL A 252 18.12 3.60 -8.23
N ALA A 253 18.56 4.37 -9.22
CA ALA A 253 18.45 5.82 -9.25
C ALA A 253 17.01 6.34 -9.53
N ALA A 254 16.02 5.46 -9.76
CA ALA A 254 14.67 5.88 -10.13
C ALA A 254 14.06 6.90 -9.14
N PRO A 255 14.25 6.80 -7.81
CA PRO A 255 13.72 7.83 -6.90
C PRO A 255 14.44 9.18 -6.90
N LEU A 256 15.56 9.34 -7.63
CA LEU A 256 16.17 10.66 -7.79
C LEU A 256 15.25 11.63 -8.54
N LEU A 257 14.20 11.13 -9.21
CA LEU A 257 13.09 11.95 -9.72
C LEU A 257 12.44 12.81 -8.61
N PHE A 258 12.59 12.42 -7.34
CA PHE A 258 12.08 13.12 -6.16
C PHE A 258 13.16 13.80 -5.32
N ALA A 259 14.41 13.91 -5.79
CA ALA A 259 15.51 14.39 -4.95
C ALA A 259 15.22 15.76 -4.29
N GLY A 260 14.67 16.71 -5.05
CA GLY A 260 14.27 18.02 -4.51
C GLY A 260 13.16 17.94 -3.46
N LEU A 261 12.19 17.04 -3.66
CA LEU A 261 11.06 16.86 -2.74
C LEU A 261 11.49 16.18 -1.43
N VAL A 262 12.39 15.20 -1.51
CA VAL A 262 12.97 14.54 -0.32
C VAL A 262 13.82 15.53 0.47
N ALA A 263 14.63 16.36 -0.21
CA ALA A 263 15.41 17.40 0.45
C ALA A 263 14.52 18.38 1.21
N TRP A 264 13.41 18.84 0.60
CA TRP A 264 12.42 19.67 1.30
C TRP A 264 11.81 18.97 2.51
N ALA A 265 11.39 17.71 2.35
CA ALA A 265 10.75 16.96 3.44
C ALA A 265 11.67 16.79 4.65
N LEU A 266 12.99 16.66 4.43
CA LEU A 266 13.97 16.60 5.52
C LEU A 266 14.09 17.92 6.28
N THR A 267 13.90 19.07 5.63
CA THR A 267 13.91 20.38 6.32
C THR A 267 12.66 20.63 7.15
N ALA A 268 11.56 19.94 6.85
CA ALA A 268 10.32 20.04 7.63
C ALA A 268 10.34 19.23 8.93
N VAL A 269 11.30 18.31 9.10
CA VAL A 269 11.44 17.49 10.31
C VAL A 269 11.97 18.37 11.45
N GLY A 270 11.15 18.58 12.48
CA GLY A 270 11.51 19.39 13.65
C GLY A 270 10.42 20.34 14.13
N ASP A 271 9.36 20.53 13.33
CA ASP A 271 8.17 21.26 13.77
C ASP A 271 7.34 20.47 14.79
N SER A 272 6.53 21.19 15.57
CA SER A 272 5.50 20.71 16.49
C SER A 272 4.57 19.64 15.88
N THR A 273 4.39 19.64 14.55
CA THR A 273 3.65 18.62 13.79
C THR A 273 4.22 17.20 13.98
N PHE A 274 5.47 17.04 14.42
CA PHE A 274 6.10 15.75 14.73
C PHE A 274 6.08 15.39 16.23
N ALA A 275 5.35 16.11 17.07
CA ALA A 275 5.32 15.89 18.51
C ALA A 275 4.76 14.50 18.88
N LEU A 276 5.61 13.63 19.43
CA LEU A 276 5.30 12.22 19.73
C LEU A 276 4.40 12.02 20.96
N ASP A 277 4.12 13.06 21.71
CA ASP A 277 3.15 13.09 22.81
C ASP A 277 1.71 13.26 22.33
N THR A 278 1.50 13.56 21.03
CA THR A 278 0.19 13.65 20.41
C THR A 278 -0.08 12.50 19.45
N ALA A 279 -1.34 12.06 19.35
CA ALA A 279 -1.74 11.04 18.38
C ALA A 279 -1.53 11.50 16.93
N HIS A 280 -1.71 12.80 16.67
CA HIS A 280 -1.46 13.39 15.35
C HIS A 280 0.02 13.33 14.98
N GLY A 281 0.92 13.77 15.87
CA GLY A 281 2.36 13.75 15.60
C GLY A 281 2.92 12.34 15.47
N ILE A 282 2.42 11.36 16.23
CA ILE A 282 2.76 9.94 16.01
C ILE A 282 2.32 9.48 14.61
N TRP A 283 1.12 9.83 14.16
CA TRP A 283 0.64 9.46 12.83
C TRP A 283 1.48 10.11 11.72
N VAL A 284 1.73 11.42 11.78
CA VAL A 284 2.57 12.14 10.80
C VAL A 284 3.97 11.55 10.74
N THR A 285 4.57 11.31 11.91
CA THR A 285 5.90 10.70 12.03
C THR A 285 5.94 9.30 11.42
N THR A 286 4.94 8.47 11.74
CA THR A 286 4.81 7.11 11.20
C THR A 286 4.65 7.13 9.68
N LEU A 287 3.84 8.04 9.15
CA LEU A 287 3.64 8.22 7.72
C LEU A 287 4.96 8.61 7.04
N PHE A 288 5.66 9.63 7.55
CA PHE A 288 6.92 10.10 7.00
C PHE A 288 7.99 9.00 6.96
N TYR A 289 8.31 8.39 8.11
CA TYR A 289 9.34 7.35 8.16
C TYR A 289 8.92 6.10 7.40
N GLY A 290 7.63 5.73 7.44
CA GLY A 290 7.09 4.64 6.65
C GLY A 290 7.30 4.84 5.14
N LEU A 291 7.00 6.04 4.63
CA LEU A 291 7.25 6.40 3.23
C LEU A 291 8.72 6.30 2.86
N MET A 292 9.63 6.81 3.70
CA MET A 292 11.07 6.76 3.45
C MET A 292 11.60 5.32 3.44
N VAL A 293 11.21 4.50 4.42
CA VAL A 293 11.65 3.10 4.47
C VAL A 293 11.05 2.30 3.32
N THR A 294 9.79 2.54 2.95
CA THR A 294 9.14 1.86 1.82
C THR A 294 9.84 2.21 0.50
N LEU A 295 10.25 3.47 0.32
CA LEU A 295 11.04 3.91 -0.82
C LEU A 295 12.41 3.20 -0.84
N ALA A 296 13.12 3.16 0.29
CA ALA A 296 14.40 2.47 0.42
C ALA A 296 14.29 0.95 0.16
N LEU A 297 13.20 0.32 0.60
CA LEU A 297 12.91 -1.08 0.30
C LEU A 297 12.67 -1.28 -1.21
N GLY A 298 11.96 -0.36 -1.86
CA GLY A 298 11.77 -0.35 -3.31
C GLY A 298 13.08 -0.22 -4.10
N THR A 299 13.96 0.72 -3.71
CA THR A 299 15.27 0.92 -4.37
C THR A 299 16.25 -0.22 -4.13
N SER A 300 16.05 -1.02 -3.08
CA SER A 300 16.87 -2.20 -2.84
C SER A 300 16.60 -3.33 -3.83
N ILE A 301 15.46 -3.33 -4.54
CA ILE A 301 15.03 -4.42 -5.43
C ILE A 301 16.09 -4.74 -6.52
N PRO A 302 16.61 -3.76 -7.29
CA PRO A 302 17.59 -4.04 -8.34
C PRO A 302 18.95 -4.48 -7.78
N LEU A 303 19.19 -4.33 -6.48
CA LEU A 303 20.43 -4.71 -5.79
C LEU A 303 20.37 -6.13 -5.21
N ARG A 304 19.20 -6.78 -5.18
CA ARG A 304 19.08 -8.13 -4.61
C ARG A 304 19.86 -9.13 -5.48
N PRO A 305 20.73 -9.96 -4.87
CA PRO A 305 21.45 -10.98 -5.61
C PRO A 305 20.46 -11.95 -6.25
N GLU A 306 20.83 -12.49 -7.41
CA GLU A 306 20.08 -13.58 -8.03
C GLU A 306 20.16 -14.79 -7.08
N SER A 307 19.00 -15.32 -6.72
CA SER A 307 18.94 -16.62 -6.06
C SER A 307 19.45 -17.64 -7.08
N VAL A 308 20.69 -18.11 -6.89
CA VAL A 308 21.24 -19.23 -7.66
C VAL A 308 20.28 -20.39 -7.44
N VAL A 309 19.49 -20.71 -8.47
CA VAL A 309 18.65 -21.91 -8.45
C VAL A 309 19.62 -23.07 -8.60
N THR A 310 20.08 -23.62 -7.48
CA THR A 310 20.79 -24.89 -7.47
C THR A 310 19.84 -25.92 -8.07
N THR A 311 20.12 -26.37 -9.29
CA THR A 311 19.32 -27.42 -9.91
C THR A 311 19.48 -28.68 -9.06
N PRO A 312 18.40 -29.43 -8.79
CA PRO A 312 18.45 -30.64 -7.96
C PRO A 312 19.46 -31.71 -8.43
N VAL A 313 19.96 -31.60 -9.67
CA VAL A 313 20.91 -32.52 -10.28
C VAL A 313 22.28 -32.50 -9.58
N GLU A 314 22.73 -31.36 -9.04
CA GLU A 314 24.00 -31.30 -8.29
C GLU A 314 23.91 -31.90 -6.88
N GLN A 315 22.71 -31.92 -6.26
CA GLN A 315 22.54 -32.52 -4.93
C GLN A 315 22.57 -34.06 -4.95
N ASN A 316 22.24 -34.69 -6.08
CA ASN A 316 22.30 -36.15 -6.22
C ASN A 316 23.66 -36.67 -6.68
N ALA A 317 24.60 -35.81 -7.07
CA ALA A 317 25.94 -36.21 -7.53
C ALA A 317 27.00 -36.18 -6.40
N ALA A 318 26.62 -35.71 -5.21
CA ALA A 318 27.52 -35.51 -4.07
C ALA A 318 27.23 -36.43 -2.86
N GLY A 319 26.41 -37.48 -3.04
CA GLY A 319 26.13 -38.53 -2.05
C GLY A 319 26.28 -39.91 -2.67
#